data_AF-A0A4S4K8S0-F1
#
_entry.id   AF-A0A4S4K8S0-F1
#
_cell.length_a   1.000
_cell.length_b   1.000
_cell.length_c   1.000
_cell.angle_alpha   90.00
_cell.angle_beta   90.00
_cell.angle_gamma   90.00
#
_symmetry.space_group_name_H-M   'P 1'
#
loop_
_entity.id
_entity.type
_entity.pdbx_description
1 polymer ?
#
loop_
_entity_poly.entity_id
_entity_poly.type
_entity_poly.pdbx_seq_one_letter_code
_entity_poly.pdbx_strand_id
1 'polypeptide(L)' 'MEEAKVGSQYQNELLARCARGQHDVETKYGMCGIITAIACFPCGLICLFKDSKKRCARCGEPCE' A
#
# COMPACT_ATOMS: atom_id res chain seq x y z
N MET A 1 12.69 -11.05 27.29
CA MET A 1 12.65 -9.56 27.19
C MET A 1 13.57 -9.00 26.10
N GLU A 2 14.62 -9.71 25.69
CA GLU A 2 15.51 -9.30 24.58
C GLU A 2 14.78 -9.16 23.22
N GLU A 3 13.87 -10.07 22.91
CA GLU A 3 13.16 -10.14 21.62
C GLU A 3 12.27 -8.93 21.35
N ALA A 4 11.66 -8.35 22.38
CA ALA A 4 10.87 -7.12 22.27
C ALA A 4 11.75 -5.91 21.90
N LYS A 5 13.00 -5.89 22.37
CA LYS A 5 13.98 -4.84 22.10
C LYS A 5 14.49 -4.94 20.66
N VAL A 6 14.75 -6.16 20.19
CA VAL A 6 15.10 -6.45 18.78
C VAL A 6 13.96 -6.05 17.84
N GLY A 7 12.71 -6.39 18.17
CA GLY A 7 11.55 -6.01 17.37
C GLY A 7 11.34 -4.49 17.24
N SER A 8 11.54 -3.75 18.33
CA SER A 8 11.43 -2.28 18.33
C SER A 8 12.53 -1.61 17.50
N GLN A 9 13.77 -2.08 17.60
CA GLN A 9 14.87 -1.58 16.77
C GLN A 9 14.64 -1.85 15.28
N TYR A 10 14.14 -3.05 14.95
CA TYR A 10 13.81 -3.42 13.58
C TYR A 10 12.70 -2.54 12.98
N GLN A 11 11.63 -2.24 13.74
CA GLN A 11 10.58 -1.33 13.28
C GLN A 11 11.12 0.09 13.02
N ASN A 12 11.96 0.61 13.91
CA ASN A 12 12.59 1.93 13.72
C ASN A 12 13.47 1.97 12.46
N GLU A 13 14.22 0.89 12.17
CA GLU A 13 15.03 0.83 10.97
C GLU A 13 14.18 0.78 9.69
N LEU A 14 13.07 0.04 9.71
CA LEU A 14 12.12 0.00 8.59
C LEU A 14 11.47 1.38 8.34
N LEU A 15 11.04 2.06 9.40
CA LEU A 15 10.49 3.41 9.32
C LEU A 15 11.54 4.42 8.82
N ALA A 16 12.79 4.31 9.28
CA ALA A 16 13.89 5.13 8.78
C ALA A 16 14.21 4.87 7.30
N ARG A 17 13.98 3.66 6.78
CA ARG A 17 14.07 3.37 5.34
C ARG A 17 12.93 4.01 4.55
N CYS A 18 11.70 4.00 5.08
CA CYS A 18 10.58 4.75 4.50
C CYS A 18 10.88 6.26 4.47
N ALA A 19 11.39 6.84 5.56
CA ALA A 19 11.78 8.26 5.60
C ALA A 19 12.92 8.62 4.62
N ARG A 20 13.75 7.64 4.22
CA ARG A 20 14.79 7.80 3.18
C ARG A 20 14.24 7.62 1.75
N GLY A 21 12.93 7.45 1.58
CA GLY A 21 12.29 7.23 0.28
C GLY A 21 12.34 5.78 -0.22
N GLN A 22 12.85 4.84 0.57
CA GLN A 22 12.81 3.41 0.23
C GLN A 22 11.49 2.79 0.68
N HIS A 23 10.40 3.25 0.06
CA HIS A 23 9.08 2.68 0.29
C HIS A 23 8.89 1.37 -0.46
N ASP A 24 8.34 0.38 0.24
CA ASP A 24 7.89 -0.88 -0.34
C ASP A 24 6.53 -0.66 -0.99
N VAL A 25 6.50 -0.46 -2.31
CA VAL A 25 5.28 -0.08 -3.03
C VAL A 25 4.38 -1.29 -3.19
N GLU A 26 3.26 -1.33 -2.47
CA GLU A 26 2.25 -2.36 -2.60
C GLU A 26 1.02 -1.78 -3.32
N THR A 27 0.57 -2.48 -4.36
CA THR A 27 -0.59 -2.06 -5.15
C THR A 27 -1.80 -2.85 -4.69
N LYS A 28 -2.75 -2.20 -4.02
CA LYS A 28 -4.02 -2.84 -3.64
C LYS A 28 -5.15 -2.34 -4.52
N TYR A 29 -5.93 -3.28 -5.03
CA TYR A 29 -7.14 -2.99 -5.78
C TYR A 29 -8.33 -2.92 -4.82
N GLY A 30 -9.08 -1.82 -4.85
CA GLY A 30 -10.32 -1.70 -4.10
C GLY A 30 -11.34 -2.74 -4.58
N MET A 31 -11.84 -3.56 -3.65
CA MET A 31 -12.86 -4.59 -3.95
C MET A 31 -14.13 -4.00 -4.58
N CYS A 32 -14.51 -2.79 -4.17
CA CYS A 32 -15.63 -2.03 -4.75
C CYS A 32 -15.39 -1.68 -6.24
N GLY A 33 -14.14 -1.40 -6.60
CA GLY A 33 -13.76 -1.16 -8.00
C GLY A 33 -13.91 -2.41 -8.85
N ILE A 34 -13.51 -3.58 -8.33
CA ILE A 34 -13.62 -4.87 -9.05
C ILE A 34 -15.08 -5.21 -9.31
N ILE A 35 -15.93 -5.06 -8.29
CA ILE A 35 -17.38 -5.32 -8.40
C ILE A 35 -18.02 -4.38 -9.44
N THR A 36 -17.65 -3.10 -9.41
CA THR A 36 -18.16 -2.09 -10.36
C THR A 36 -17.66 -2.31 -11.79
N ALA A 37 -16.43 -2.80 -11.97
CA ALA A 37 -15.87 -3.18 -13.28
C ALA A 37 -16.66 -4.31 -13.94
N ILE A 38 -17.12 -5.29 -13.15
CA ILE A 38 -17.94 -6.40 -13.65
C ILE A 38 -19.37 -5.93 -13.96
N ALA A 39 -19.96 -5.11 -13.08
CA ALA A 39 -21.34 -4.66 -13.22
C ALA A 39 -21.56 -3.58 -14.31
N CYS A 40 -20.52 -2.82 -14.66
CA CYS A 40 -20.61 -1.67 -15.56
C CYS A 40 -19.48 -1.67 -16.60
N PHE A 41 -19.49 -2.64 -17.51
CA PHE A 41 -18.68 -2.60 -18.74
C PHE A 41 -19.09 -1.37 -19.57
N PRO A 42 -18.23 -0.43 -20.00
CA PRO A 42 -16.76 -0.25 -19.89
C PRO A 42 -16.31 0.81 -18.85
N CYS A 43 -17.25 1.52 -18.22
CA CYS A 43 -16.95 2.60 -17.27
C CYS A 43 -16.23 2.11 -16.01
N GLY A 44 -16.53 0.90 -15.54
CA GLY A 44 -15.95 0.35 -14.33
C GLY A 44 -14.47 -0.03 -14.47
N LEU A 45 -13.99 -0.34 -15.68
CA LEU A 45 -12.56 -0.58 -15.96
C LEU A 45 -11.72 0.69 -15.76
N ILE A 46 -12.23 1.85 -16.20
CA ILE A 46 -11.54 3.14 -16.04
C ILE A 46 -11.45 3.52 -14.55
N CYS A 47 -12.52 3.28 -13.79
CA CYS A 47 -12.51 3.47 -12.34
C CYS A 47 -11.49 2.56 -11.64
N LEU A 48 -11.28 1.33 -12.12
CA LEU A 48 -10.30 0.40 -11.55
C LEU A 48 -8.85 0.90 -11.71
N PHE A 49 -8.53 1.45 -12.87
CA PHE A 49 -7.21 2.04 -13.13
C PHE A 49 -6.99 3.30 -12.29
N LYS A 50 -8.05 4.08 -12.04
CA LYS A 50 -7.96 5.32 -11.25
C LYS A 50 -7.92 5.07 -9.73
N ASP A 51 -8.46 3.95 -9.25
CA ASP A 51 -8.42 3.55 -7.83
C ASP A 51 -7.22 2.66 -7.49
N SER A 52 -6.27 2.50 -8.40
CA SER A 52 -5.00 1.82 -8.12
C SER A 52 -4.12 2.72 -7.24
N LYS A 53 -4.35 2.68 -5.93
CA LYS A 53 -3.57 3.44 -4.94
C LYS A 53 -2.31 2.65 -4.59
N LYS A 54 -1.16 3.12 -5.10
CA LYS A 54 0.16 2.67 -4.66
C LYS A 54 0.37 3.16 -3.23
N ARG A 55 0.43 2.25 -2.26
CA ARG A 55 0.68 2.59 -0.86
C ARG A 55 1.86 1.81 -0.36
N CYS A 56 2.61 2.39 0.56
CA CYS A 56 3.71 1.66 1.16
C CYS A 56 3.17 0.54 2.07
N ALA A 57 3.61 -0.70 1.90
CA ALA A 57 3.24 -1.81 2.80
C ALA A 57 3.67 -1.57 4.26
N ARG A 58 4.70 -0.73 4.48
CA ARG A 58 5.33 -0.50 5.80
C ARG A 58 4.75 0.71 6.53
N CYS A 59 4.55 1.85 5.84
CA CYS A 59 4.04 3.08 6.45
C CYS A 59 2.60 3.45 6.05
N GLY A 60 2.01 2.80 5.05
CA GLY A 60 0.63 3.05 4.61
C GLY A 60 0.41 4.36 3.83
N GLU A 61 1.43 5.20 3.74
CA GLU A 61 1.42 6.43 2.97
C GLU A 61 1.37 6.16 1.46
N PRO A 62 0.71 7.00 0.66
CA PRO A 62 0.74 6.89 -0.79
C PRO A 62 2.18 7.06 -1.29
N CYS A 63 2.68 6.09 -2.06
CA CYS A 63 3.98 6.20 -2.71
C CYS A 63 3.78 6.97 -4.03
N GLU A 64 4.09 8.26 -4.01
CA GLU A 64 4.26 9.09 -5.20
C GLU A 64 5.68 8.95 -5.76
#